data_AF-A0A0C5BDK4-F1
#
_entry.id   AF-A0A0C5BDK4-F1
#
_cell.length_a   1.000
_cell.length_b   1.000
_cell.length_c   1.000
_cell.angle_alpha   90.00
_cell.angle_beta   90.00
_cell.angle_gamma   90.00
#
_symmetry.space_group_name_H-M   'P 1'
#
loop_
_entity.id
_entity.type
_entity.pdbx_description
1 polymer ?
#
loop_
_entity_poly.entity_id
_entity_poly.type
_entity_poly.pdbx_seq_one_letter_code
_entity_poly.pdbx_strand_id
1 'polypeptide(L)' 'MARTLAIIRSSSPVDVEDRLVFADAALAVADHDVSDAWSRDIMERVARDEMTGDEAVAAIRRHFQG' A
#
# COMPACT_ATOMS: atom_id res chain seq x y z
N MET A 1 26.44 -4.34 22.86
CA MET A 1 25.79 -3.51 21.82
C MET A 1 25.52 -4.37 20.59
N ALA A 2 24.44 -5.16 20.61
CA ALA A 2 24.05 -5.99 19.47
C ALA A 2 23.12 -5.18 18.56
N ARG A 3 23.53 -4.98 17.30
CA ARG A 3 22.75 -4.30 16.27
C ARG A 3 21.70 -5.26 15.74
N THR A 4 20.43 -4.99 16.01
CA THR A 4 19.29 -5.69 15.39
C THR A 4 19.29 -5.40 13.89
N LEU A 5 19.59 -6.41 13.07
CA LEU A 5 19.44 -6.35 11.63
C LEU A 5 17.94 -6.35 11.31
N ALA A 6 17.38 -5.19 11.01
CA ALA A 6 16.08 -5.09 10.37
C ALA A 6 16.19 -5.77 9.00
N ILE A 7 15.56 -6.93 8.87
CA ILE A 7 15.41 -7.62 7.59
C ILE A 7 14.55 -6.71 6.71
N ILE A 8 15.19 -5.96 5.81
CA ILE A 8 14.50 -5.25 4.74
C ILE A 8 14.01 -6.35 3.80
N ARG A 9 12.74 -6.72 3.93
CA ARG A 9 12.10 -7.69 3.04
C ARG A 9 11.82 -6.93 1.74
N SER A 10 12.66 -7.08 0.72
CA SER A 10 12.34 -6.58 -0.62
C SER A 10 11.18 -7.41 -1.17
N SER A 11 10.08 -6.75 -1.54
CA SER A 11 8.97 -7.40 -2.25
C SER A 11 9.38 -7.70 -3.69
N SER A 12 9.16 -8.94 -4.13
CA SER A 12 9.33 -9.28 -5.54
C SER A 12 8.15 -8.73 -6.35
N PRO A 13 8.29 -8.53 -7.68
CA PRO A 13 7.18 -8.05 -8.51
C PRO A 13 5.91 -8.91 -8.42
N VAL A 14 6.07 -10.23 -8.20
CA VAL A 14 4.95 -11.16 -7.98
C VAL A 14 4.27 -10.87 -6.64
N ASP A 15 5.03 -10.60 -5.58
CA ASP A 15 4.48 -10.26 -4.27
C ASP A 15 3.72 -8.92 -4.27
N VAL A 16 4.13 -7.97 -5.12
CA VAL A 16 3.45 -6.67 -5.27
C VAL A 16 2.09 -6.86 -5.93
N GLU A 17 2.03 -7.59 -7.05
CA GLU A 17 0.78 -7.87 -7.75
C GLU A 17 -0.21 -8.61 -6.86
N ASP A 18 0.24 -9.66 -6.15
CA ASP A 18 -0.62 -10.44 -5.25
C ASP A 18 -1.21 -9.58 -4.12
N ARG A 19 -0.44 -8.63 -3.58
CA ARG A 19 -0.92 -7.67 -2.58
C ARG A 19 -1.99 -6.74 -3.14
N LEU A 20 -1.82 -6.25 -4.37
CA LEU A 20 -2.79 -5.37 -5.02
C LEU A 20 -4.08 -6.11 -5.37
N VAL A 21 -3.97 -7.31 -5.94
CA VAL A 21 -5.12 -8.19 -6.24
C VAL A 21 -5.89 -8.52 -4.96
N PHE A 22 -5.19 -8.82 -3.86
CA PHE A 22 -5.83 -9.05 -2.57
C PHE A 22 -6.58 -7.80 -2.06
N ALA A 23 -5.97 -6.62 -2.17
CA ALA A 23 -6.60 -5.38 -1.75
C ALA A 23 -7.86 -5.07 -2.60
N ASP A 24 -7.78 -5.26 -3.92
CA ASP A 24 -8.90 -5.07 -4.84
C ASP A 24 -10.04 -6.04 -4.53
N ALA A 25 -9.72 -7.31 -4.26
CA ALA A 25 -10.71 -8.30 -3.85
C ALA A 25 -11.39 -7.92 -2.52
N ALA A 26 -10.62 -7.43 -1.54
CA ALA A 26 -11.14 -7.01 -0.25
C ALA A 26 -12.07 -5.79 -0.38
N LEU A 27 -11.73 -4.83 -1.24
CA LEU A 27 -12.57 -3.69 -1.57
C LEU A 27 -13.85 -4.14 -2.28
N ALA A 28 -13.74 -5.02 -3.29
CA ALA A 28 -14.88 -5.53 -4.03
C ALA A 28 -15.88 -6.30 -3.14
N VAL A 29 -15.39 -7.07 -2.15
CA VAL A 29 -16.25 -7.72 -1.14
C VAL A 29 -17.07 -6.71 -0.32
N ALA A 30 -16.56 -5.50 -0.15
CA ALA A 30 -17.25 -4.39 0.51
C ALA A 30 -18.08 -3.53 -0.47
N ASP A 31 -18.25 -3.95 -1.73
CA ASP A 31 -18.88 -3.17 -2.81
C ASP A 31 -18.17 -1.81 -3.02
N HIS A 32 -16.85 -1.80 -2.81
CA HIS A 32 -15.98 -0.64 -2.99
C HIS A 32 -14.97 -0.89 -4.11
N ASP A 33 -14.60 0.17 -4.82
CA ASP A 33 -13.55 0.17 -5.84
C ASP A 33 -12.73 1.45 -5.72
N VAL A 34 -11.43 1.37 -6.02
CA VAL A 34 -10.52 2.52 -6.05
C VAL A 34 -10.23 2.87 -7.51
N SER A 35 -11.01 3.81 -8.05
CA SER A 35 -10.92 4.19 -9.46
C SER A 35 -10.03 5.41 -9.72
N ASP A 36 -9.60 6.14 -8.69
CA ASP A 36 -8.76 7.33 -8.86
C ASP A 36 -7.27 6.97 -8.99
N ALA A 37 -6.62 7.53 -10.01
CA ALA A 37 -5.23 7.22 -10.33
C ALA A 37 -4.25 7.58 -9.19
N TRP A 38 -4.59 8.59 -8.38
CA TRP A 38 -3.74 9.00 -7.27
C TRP A 38 -3.76 7.99 -6.12
N SER A 39 -4.93 7.52 -5.68
CA SER A 39 -4.99 6.49 -4.64
C SER A 39 -4.41 5.16 -5.13
N ARG A 40 -4.51 4.85 -6.44
CA ARG A 40 -3.86 3.69 -7.04
C ARG A 40 -2.32 3.76 -6.91
N ASP A 41 -1.72 4.91 -7.18
CA ASP A 41 -0.28 5.15 -6.98
C ASP A 41 0.14 4.92 -5.52
N ILE A 42 -0.67 5.40 -4.57
CA ILE A 42 -0.40 5.18 -3.13
C ILE A 42 -0.45 3.69 -2.78
N MET A 43 -1.47 2.96 -3.24
CA MET A 43 -1.57 1.51 -3.01
C MET A 43 -0.37 0.75 -3.59
N GLU A 44 0.06 1.11 -4.79
CA GLU A 44 1.23 0.54 -5.45
C GLU A 44 2.53 0.79 -4.67
N ARG A 45 2.75 2.01 -4.18
CA ARG A 45 3.93 2.36 -3.38
C ARG A 45 3.96 1.63 -2.05
N VAL A 46 2.80 1.42 -1.42
CA VAL A 46 2.69 0.58 -0.22
C VAL A 46 3.01 -0.88 -0.55
N ALA A 47 2.48 -1.41 -1.66
CA ALA A 47 2.73 -2.79 -2.07
C ALA A 47 4.21 -3.05 -2.38
N ARG A 48 4.94 -2.06 -2.91
CA ARG A 48 6.40 -2.08 -3.18
C ARG A 48 7.27 -1.79 -1.95
N ASP A 49 6.67 -1.62 -0.76
CA ASP A 49 7.38 -1.25 0.47
C ASP A 49 8.12 0.12 0.37
N GLU A 50 7.70 0.98 -0.56
CA GLU A 50 8.22 2.35 -0.77
C GLU A 50 7.50 3.40 0.08
N MET A 51 6.37 3.00 0.69
CA MET A 51 5.56 3.81 1.59
C MET A 51 4.95 2.92 2.67
N THR A 52 5.00 3.35 3.92
CA THR A 52 4.32 2.61 4.99
C THR A 52 2.81 2.86 4.95
N GLY A 53 2.03 1.95 5.54
CA GLY A 53 0.58 2.12 5.66
C GLY A 53 0.19 3.40 6.42
N ASP A 54 0.93 3.76 7.47
CA ASP A 54 0.67 4.97 8.25
C ASP A 54 0.90 6.25 7.43
N GLU A 55 1.97 6.29 6.64
CA GLU A 55 2.25 7.38 5.70
C GLU A 55 1.16 7.49 4.62
N ALA A 56 0.70 6.34 4.09
CA ALA A 56 -0.38 6.31 3.11
C ALA A 56 -1.68 6.87 3.69
N VAL A 57 -2.06 6.46 4.91
CA VAL A 57 -3.26 7.00 5.59
C VAL A 57 -3.13 8.51 5.81
N ALA A 58 -1.96 8.99 6.24
CA ALA A 58 -1.72 10.42 6.42
C ALA A 58 -1.83 11.19 5.10
N ALA A 59 -1.27 10.64 4.00
CA ALA A 59 -1.35 11.23 2.67
C ALA A 59 -2.80 11.30 2.16
N ILE A 60 -3.56 10.20 2.27
CA ILE A 60 -4.96 10.10 1.86
C ILE A 60 -5.81 11.11 2.64
N ARG A 61 -5.65 11.18 3.96
CA ARG A 61 -6.38 12.15 4.79
C ARG A 61 -6.07 13.58 4.38
N ARG A 62 -4.80 13.92 4.19
CA ARG A 62 -4.40 15.27 3.75
C ARG A 62 -4.98 15.61 2.37
N HIS A 63 -5.04 14.64 1.46
CA HIS A 63 -5.55 14.86 0.10
C HIS A 63 -7.05 15.12 0.08
N PHE A 64 -7.83 14.33 0.83
CA PHE A 64 -9.30 14.41 0.80
C PHE A 64 -9.93 15.31 1.87
N GLN A 65 -9.24 15.56 2.99
CA GLN A 65 -9.83 16.24 4.16
C GLN A 65 -9.27 17.65 4.40
N GLY A 66 -8.10 17.99 3.85
CA GLY A 66 -7.45 19.30 4.05
C GLY A 66 -6.74 19.41 5.40
#